data_AF-A0AA51INB3-F1
#
_entry.id   AF-A0AA51INB3-F1
#
_cell.length_a   1.000
_cell.length_b   1.000
_cell.length_c   1.000
_cell.angle_alpha   90.00
_cell.angle_beta   90.00
_cell.angle_gamma   90.00
#
_symmetry.space_group_name_H-M   'P 1'
#
loop_
_entity.id
_entity.type
_entity.pdbx_description
1 polymer ?
#
loop_
_entity_poly.entity_id
_entity_poly.type
_entity_poly.pdbx_seq_one_letter_code
_entity_poly.pdbx_strand_id
1 'polypeptide(L)' 'PDHVVDERNFRLIRALQLSMQKIILPKEEWTKFEEDKLYLTPIVEQVKKERLEREKWEK' A
#
# COMPACT_ATOMS: atom_id res chain seq x y z
N PRO A 1 -9.81 -1.54 6.41
CA PRO A 1 -9.80 -2.39 7.63
C PRO A 1 -8.57 -2.08 8.48
N ASP A 2 -8.72 -2.04 9.80
CA ASP A 2 -7.66 -1.54 10.71
C ASP A 2 -6.38 -2.36 10.62
N HIS A 3 -6.48 -3.70 10.61
CA HIS A 3 -5.32 -4.59 10.46
C HIS A 3 -4.49 -4.30 9.19
N VAL A 4 -5.12 -3.99 8.06
CA VAL A 4 -4.41 -3.68 6.80
C VAL A 4 -3.63 -2.36 6.92
N VAL A 5 -4.21 -1.39 7.64
CA VAL A 5 -3.58 -0.09 7.87
C VAL A 5 -2.37 -0.26 8.79
N ASP A 6 -2.51 -1.01 9.87
CA ASP A 6 -1.42 -1.27 10.82
C ASP A 6 -0.27 -2.05 10.16
N GLU A 7 -0.58 -3.08 9.38
CA GLU A 7 0.41 -3.82 8.60
C GLU A 7 1.15 -2.92 7.60
N ARG A 8 0.44 -2.03 6.89
CA ARG A 8 1.04 -1.06 5.98
C ARG A 8 1.98 -0.13 6.73
N ASN A 9 1.53 0.42 7.85
CA ASN A 9 2.31 1.34 8.66
C ASN A 9 3.59 0.66 9.16
N PHE A 10 3.51 -0.57 9.66
CA PHE A 10 4.67 -1.34 10.07
C PHE A 10 5.66 -1.57 8.91
N ARG A 11 5.19 -1.99 7.74
CA ARG A 11 6.05 -2.18 6.55
C ARG A 11 6.79 -0.89 6.17
N LEU A 12 6.11 0.25 6.21
CA LEU A 12 6.70 1.55 5.90
C LEU A 12 7.73 2.00 6.94
N ILE A 13 7.42 1.84 8.23
CA ILE A 13 8.34 2.16 9.32
C ILE A 13 9.62 1.30 9.21
N ARG A 14 9.45 -0.01 9.00
CA ARG A 14 10.58 -0.93 8.80
C ARG A 14 11.44 -0.52 7.60
N ALA A 15 10.82 -0.23 6.46
CA ALA A 15 11.54 0.22 5.26
C ALA A 15 12.30 1.53 5.50
N LEU A 16 11.69 2.48 6.21
CA LEU A 16 12.33 3.76 6.55
C LEU A 16 13.54 3.56 7.47
N GLN A 17 13.41 2.73 8.51
CA GLN A 17 14.51 2.41 9.42
C GLN A 17 15.71 1.80 8.69
N LEU A 18 15.46 0.83 7.79
CA LEU A 18 16.49 0.21 6.98
C LEU A 18 17.19 1.23 6.07
N SER A 19 16.41 2.11 5.42
CA SER A 19 16.93 3.19 4.57
C SER A 19 17.78 4.20 5.34
N MET A 20 17.39 4.52 6.57
CA MET A 20 18.14 5.39 7.48
C MET A 20 19.49 4.77 7.85
N GLN A 21 19.50 3.47 8.15
CA GLN A 21 20.69 2.71 8.52
C GLN A 21 21.56 2.28 7.32
N LYS A 22 21.10 2.53 6.09
CA LYS A 22 21.76 2.09 4.84
C LYS A 22 21.98 0.57 4.79
N ILE A 23 21.07 -0.18 5.41
CA ILE A 23 21.03 -1.64 5.36
C ILE A 23 19.81 -2.12 4.57
N ILE A 24 19.90 -3.34 4.07
CA ILE A 24 18.81 -4.02 3.36
C ILE A 24 18.28 -5.19 4.19
N LEU A 25 17.07 -5.65 3.88
CA LEU A 25 16.55 -6.88 4.49
C LEU A 25 17.41 -8.09 4.08
N PRO A 26 17.53 -9.11 4.94
CA PRO A 26 17.98 -10.44 4.55
C PRO A 26 17.16 -10.98 3.36
N LYS A 27 17.79 -11.76 2.50
CA LYS A 27 17.19 -12.22 1.24
C LYS A 27 15.95 -13.09 1.45
N GLU A 28 15.92 -13.82 2.56
CA GLU A 28 14.82 -14.70 2.98
C GLU A 28 13.55 -13.90 3.31
N GLU A 29 13.69 -12.63 3.68
CA GLU A 29 12.59 -11.73 4.06
C GLU A 29 12.13 -10.81 2.90
N TRP A 30 12.68 -10.99 1.70
CA TRP A 30 12.26 -10.24 0.54
C TRP A 30 10.89 -10.70 0.08
N THR A 31 9.98 -9.75 -0.14
CA THR A 31 8.67 -10.04 -0.70
C THR A 31 8.83 -10.74 -2.04
N LYS A 32 8.26 -11.95 -2.17
CA LYS A 32 8.22 -12.66 -3.44
C LYS A 32 7.16 -12.07 -4.36
N PHE A 33 7.35 -12.25 -5.66
CA PHE A 33 6.42 -11.72 -6.65
C PHE A 33 5.02 -12.32 -6.50
N GLU A 34 4.93 -13.62 -6.19
CA GLU A 34 3.68 -14.35 -6.02
C GLU A 34 2.92 -13.97 -4.73
N GLU A 35 3.64 -13.42 -3.75
CA GLU A 35 3.11 -13.06 -2.44
C GLU A 35 2.69 -11.59 -2.36
N ASP A 36 3.06 -10.75 -3.34
CA ASP A 36 2.71 -9.34 -3.38
C ASP A 36 1.22 -9.15 -3.73
N LYS A 37 0.47 -8.58 -2.78
CA LYS A 37 -0.97 -8.41 -2.87
C LYS A 37 -1.31 -6.94 -3.08
N LEU A 38 -2.13 -6.66 -4.09
CA LEU A 38 -2.63 -5.33 -4.40
C LEU A 38 -3.78 -4.89 -3.47
N TYR A 39 -3.53 -4.86 -2.17
CA TYR A 39 -4.56 -4.61 -1.13
C TYR A 39 -5.22 -3.23 -1.22
N LEU A 40 -4.57 -2.24 -1.86
CA LEU A 40 -5.07 -0.88 -1.97
C LEU A 40 -5.84 -0.61 -3.28
N THR A 41 -5.54 -1.36 -4.34
CA THR A 41 -6.13 -1.18 -5.68
C THR A 41 -7.65 -1.15 -5.70
N PRO A 42 -8.39 -2.10 -5.09
CA PRO A 42 -9.86 -2.08 -5.15
C PRO A 42 -10.46 -0.85 -4.47
N ILE A 43 -9.84 -0.37 -3.39
CA ILE A 43 -10.29 0.83 -2.67
C ILE A 43 -10.06 2.07 -3.53
N VAL A 44 -8.89 2.17 -4.17
CA VAL A 44 -8.54 3.30 -5.03
C VAL A 44 -9.44 3.37 -6.27
N GLU A 45 -9.76 2.22 -6.87
CA GLU A 45 -10.69 2.15 -8.00
C GLU A 45 -12.09 2.62 -7.62
N GLN A 46 -12.59 2.23 -6.45
CA GLN A 46 -13.87 2.71 -5.94
C GLN A 46 -13.86 4.23 -5.75
N VAL A 47 -12.84 4.79 -5.08
CA VAL A 47 -12.71 6.23 -4.85
C VAL A 47 -12.64 7.00 -6.17
N LYS A 48 -11.90 6.49 -7.16
CA LYS A 48 -11.85 7.09 -8.50
C LYS A 48 -13.23 7.09 -9.17
N LYS A 49 -13.97 5.98 -9.07
CA LYS A 49 -15.31 5.86 -9.66
C LYS A 49 -16.29 6.85 -9.03
N GLU A 50 -16.33 6.93 -7.70
CA GLU A 50 -17.17 7.88 -6.96
C GLU A 50 -16.82 9.33 -7.33
N ARG A 51 -15.53 9.65 -7.46
CA ARG A 51 -15.10 10.99 -7.87
C ARG A 51 -15.57 11.34 -9.28
N LEU A 52 -15.40 10.42 -10.24
CA LEU A 52 -15.85 10.59 -11.62
C LEU A 52 -17.37 10.73 -11.74
N GLU A 53 -18.12 10.04 -10.90
CA GLU A 53 -19.58 10.15 -10.85
C GLU A 53 -20.01 11.55 -10.39
N ARG A 54 -19.44 12.05 -9.30
CA ARG A 54 -19.70 13.41 -8.81
C ARG A 54 -19.31 14.47 -9.84
N GLU A 55 -18.13 14.35 -10.45
CA GLU A 55 -17.67 15.26 -11.51
C GLU A 55 -18.63 15.28 -12.73
N LYS A 56 -19.27 14.15 -13.05
CA LYS A 56 -20.28 14.08 -14.12
C LYS A 56 -21.63 14.66 -13.70
N TRP A 57 -21.98 14.56 -12.41
CA TRP A 57 -23.24 15.08 -11.88
C TRP A 57 -23.23 16.61 -11.74
N GLU A 58 -22.08 17.17 -11.38
CA GLU A 58 -21.87 18.62 -11.23
C GLU A 58 -21.67 19.35 -12.57
N LYS A 59 -21.59 18.60 -13.68
CA LYS A 59 -21.40 19.12 -15.03
C LYS A 59 -22.72 19.21 -15.79
#